data_AF-A0A1V3L1C8-F1
#
_entry.id   AF-A0A1V3L1C8-F1
#
_cell.length_a   1.000
_cell.length_b   1.000
_cell.length_c   1.000
_cell.angle_alpha   90.00
_cell.angle_beta   90.00
_cell.angle_gamma   90.00
#
_symmetry.space_group_name_H-M   'P 1'
#
loop_
_entity.id
_entity.type
_entity.pdbx_description
1 polymer ?
#
loop_
_entity_poly.entity_id
_entity_poly.type
_entity_poly.pdbx_seq_one_letter_code
_entity_poly.pdbx_strand_id
1 'polypeptide(L)'
;MLFYPLENMLSRNSLVNDCYIAPHPEKEGFAAWVELSDEGITFLLEQGYRELVNSLKNGLKQAQENILIPCFWRFTDALPYNIQSKINKPEFDRTFLEDCKDPIWLEEKRKDNTFRAIGKVPLDLVYLQDHFAEFPLVPGVVELQWVFEQIAKLVPQPSICSHIDKLKFQKFLRPADQFVLSLKWDEVKGKVTFQLTINEEVCCSGVAVLAG
;
A
#
# COMPACT_ATOMS: atom_id res chain seq x y z
N MET A 1 -4.43 -17.08 -23.90
CA MET A 1 -5.83 -16.83 -24.31
C MET A 1 -6.87 -17.54 -23.43
N LEU A 2 -6.47 -18.33 -22.41
CA LEU A 2 -7.42 -19.08 -21.54
C LEU A 2 -8.05 -18.24 -20.41
N PHE A 3 -7.53 -17.05 -20.09
CA PHE A 3 -7.99 -16.25 -18.94
C PHE A 3 -8.88 -15.06 -19.30
N TYR A 4 -8.94 -14.68 -20.57
CA TYR A 4 -9.74 -13.54 -21.03
C TYR A 4 -11.23 -13.62 -20.66
N PRO A 5 -11.89 -14.81 -20.65
CA PRO A 5 -13.27 -14.91 -20.17
C PRO A 5 -13.41 -14.61 -18.67
N LEU A 6 -12.44 -15.05 -17.85
CA LEU A 6 -12.41 -14.80 -16.41
C LEU A 6 -12.20 -13.32 -16.08
N GLU A 7 -11.25 -12.68 -16.76
CA GLU A 7 -10.95 -11.26 -16.58
C GLU A 7 -12.19 -10.42 -16.92
N ASN A 8 -12.84 -10.68 -18.07
CA ASN A 8 -14.08 -10.01 -18.45
C ASN A 8 -15.24 -10.21 -17.46
N MET A 9 -15.26 -11.31 -16.71
CA MET A 9 -16.30 -11.56 -15.70
C MET A 9 -16.02 -10.79 -14.42
N LEU A 10 -14.76 -10.72 -13.97
CA LEU A 10 -14.37 -9.91 -12.82
C LEU A 10 -14.59 -8.43 -13.09
N SER A 11 -14.20 -7.92 -14.26
CA SER A 11 -14.37 -6.50 -14.62
C SER A 11 -15.84 -6.05 -14.80
N ARG A 12 -16.81 -6.97 -14.69
CA ARG A 12 -18.25 -6.61 -14.61
C ARG A 12 -18.73 -6.32 -13.19
N ASN A 13 -17.93 -6.68 -12.19
CA ASN A 13 -18.21 -6.39 -10.79
C ASN A 13 -17.90 -4.91 -10.51
N SER A 14 -18.80 -4.17 -9.85
CA SER A 14 -18.62 -2.74 -9.56
C SER A 14 -17.39 -2.45 -8.70
N LEU A 15 -16.90 -3.44 -7.94
CA LEU A 15 -15.71 -3.33 -7.10
C LEU A 15 -14.39 -3.38 -7.90
N VAL A 16 -14.43 -3.70 -9.20
CA VAL A 16 -13.24 -3.96 -10.02
C VAL A 16 -13.22 -3.02 -11.22
N ASN A 17 -12.15 -2.24 -11.35
CA ASN A 17 -11.89 -1.47 -12.57
C ASN A 17 -11.30 -2.37 -13.66
N ASP A 18 -10.31 -3.19 -13.28
CA ASP A 18 -9.61 -4.09 -14.18
C ASP A 18 -8.93 -5.24 -13.43
N CYS A 19 -8.49 -6.28 -14.12
CA CYS A 19 -7.73 -7.36 -13.51
C CYS A 19 -6.84 -8.10 -14.50
N TYR A 20 -5.83 -8.77 -13.95
CA TYR A 20 -4.95 -9.65 -14.69
C TYR A 20 -4.83 -11.00 -14.00
N ILE A 21 -5.07 -12.06 -14.76
CA ILE A 21 -5.09 -13.43 -14.26
C ILE A 21 -4.03 -14.26 -14.96
N ALA A 22 -3.21 -14.92 -14.15
CA ALA A 22 -2.21 -15.86 -14.63
C ALA A 22 -2.01 -17.01 -13.62
N PRO A 23 -1.34 -18.11 -14.00
CA PRO A 23 -0.88 -19.11 -13.04
C PRO A 23 -0.01 -18.46 -11.98
N HIS A 24 -0.17 -18.90 -10.72
CA HIS A 24 0.70 -18.46 -9.64
C HIS A 24 2.15 -18.92 -9.93
N PRO A 25 3.17 -18.08 -9.68
CA PRO A 25 4.56 -18.39 -10.06
C PRO A 25 5.11 -19.67 -9.42
N GLU A 26 4.75 -19.95 -8.15
CA GLU A 26 5.29 -21.10 -7.40
C GLU A 26 4.27 -22.13 -6.89
N LYS A 27 2.97 -21.84 -6.95
CA LYS A 27 1.92 -22.65 -6.30
C LYS A 27 0.94 -23.13 -7.35
N GLU A 28 0.33 -24.29 -7.13
CA GLU A 28 -0.73 -24.76 -8.01
C GLU A 28 -1.97 -23.85 -7.90
N GLY A 29 -2.49 -23.43 -9.05
CA GLY A 29 -3.69 -22.60 -9.16
C GLY A 29 -3.44 -21.24 -9.81
N PHE A 30 -4.51 -20.47 -9.96
CA PHE A 30 -4.48 -19.14 -10.57
C PHE A 30 -4.40 -18.03 -9.52
N ALA A 31 -3.73 -16.97 -9.92
CA ALA A 31 -3.55 -15.74 -9.18
C ALA A 31 -4.23 -14.60 -9.95
N ALA A 32 -4.98 -13.77 -9.23
CA ALA A 32 -5.65 -12.59 -9.77
C ALA A 32 -5.04 -11.32 -9.14
N TRP A 33 -4.50 -10.46 -9.99
CA TRP A 33 -4.12 -9.10 -9.60
C TRP A 33 -5.24 -8.17 -10.04
N VAL A 34 -5.91 -7.55 -9.06
CA VAL A 34 -7.16 -6.84 -9.29
C VAL A 34 -6.96 -5.36 -8.98
N GLU A 35 -7.30 -4.51 -9.94
CA GLU A 35 -7.47 -3.08 -9.74
C GLU A 35 -8.85 -2.81 -9.15
N LEU A 36 -8.88 -2.35 -7.90
CA LEU A 36 -10.15 -1.99 -7.25
C LEU A 36 -10.63 -0.63 -7.74
N SER A 37 -11.94 -0.52 -7.94
CA SER A 37 -12.60 0.77 -8.10
C SER A 37 -12.66 1.52 -6.76
N ASP A 38 -13.09 2.78 -6.76
CA ASP A 38 -13.35 3.53 -5.52
C ASP A 38 -14.39 2.82 -4.63
N GLU A 39 -15.38 2.17 -5.23
CA GLU A 39 -16.36 1.33 -4.52
C GLU A 39 -15.69 0.08 -3.94
N GLY A 40 -14.77 -0.55 -4.69
CA GLY A 40 -13.97 -1.69 -4.23
C GLY A 40 -13.06 -1.33 -3.05
N ILE A 41 -12.40 -0.18 -3.10
CA ILE A 41 -11.56 0.33 -2.01
C ILE A 41 -12.44 0.64 -0.79
N THR A 42 -13.58 1.30 -0.98
CA THR A 42 -14.54 1.56 0.11
C THR A 42 -15.01 0.26 0.74
N PHE A 43 -15.39 -0.74 -0.06
CA PHE A 43 -15.79 -2.06 0.40
C PHE A 43 -14.66 -2.76 1.18
N LEU A 44 -13.41 -2.68 0.71
CA LEU A 44 -12.25 -3.21 1.43
C LEU A 44 -12.09 -2.56 2.81
N LEU A 45 -12.26 -1.24 2.88
CA LEU A 45 -12.10 -0.47 4.12
C LEU A 45 -13.23 -0.72 5.12
N GLU A 46 -14.43 -1.07 4.65
CA GLU A 46 -15.60 -1.30 5.50
C GLU A 46 -15.79 -2.77 5.91
N GLN A 47 -15.53 -3.70 4.99
CA GLN A 47 -15.84 -5.13 5.15
C GLN A 47 -14.59 -6.01 5.28
N GLY A 48 -13.42 -5.48 4.95
CA GLY A 48 -12.15 -6.19 5.04
C GLY A 48 -11.86 -7.11 3.86
N TYR A 49 -10.61 -7.59 3.83
CA TYR A 49 -10.05 -8.38 2.73
C TYR A 49 -10.84 -9.68 2.46
N ARG A 50 -11.25 -10.37 3.53
CA ARG A 50 -11.94 -11.66 3.42
C ARG A 50 -13.28 -11.53 2.70
N GLU A 51 -14.08 -10.54 3.08
CA GLU A 51 -15.39 -10.33 2.45
C GLU A 51 -15.26 -9.80 1.02
N LEU A 52 -14.24 -8.99 0.73
CA LEU A 52 -13.94 -8.59 -0.64
C LEU A 52 -13.67 -9.82 -1.52
N VAL A 53 -12.77 -10.71 -1.09
CA VAL A 53 -12.46 -11.95 -1.82
C VAL A 53 -13.71 -12.84 -1.95
N ASN A 54 -14.54 -12.96 -0.92
CA ASN A 54 -15.79 -13.73 -0.98
C ASN A 54 -16.76 -13.16 -2.02
N SER A 55 -16.94 -11.84 -2.04
CA SER A 55 -17.81 -11.14 -2.99
C SER A 55 -17.39 -11.42 -4.44
N LEU A 56 -16.09 -11.26 -4.75
CA LEU A 56 -15.55 -11.52 -6.08
C LEU A 56 -15.70 -13.00 -6.48
N LYS A 57 -15.39 -13.93 -5.57
CA LYS A 57 -15.56 -15.37 -5.82
C LYS A 57 -17.02 -15.75 -6.08
N ASN A 58 -17.96 -15.15 -5.36
CA ASN A 58 -19.39 -15.41 -5.55
C ASN A 58 -19.88 -14.88 -6.89
N GLY A 59 -19.44 -13.69 -7.31
CA GLY A 59 -19.74 -13.16 -8.64
C GLY A 59 -19.29 -14.10 -9.77
N LEU A 60 -18.07 -14.66 -9.67
CA LEU A 60 -17.57 -15.64 -10.63
C LEU A 60 -18.44 -16.91 -10.66
N LYS A 61 -18.78 -17.48 -9.50
CA LYS A 61 -19.61 -18.70 -9.40
C LYS A 61 -21.00 -18.52 -10.02
N GLN A 62 -21.60 -17.35 -9.85
CA GLN A 62 -22.94 -17.06 -10.38
C GLN A 62 -22.93 -16.90 -11.90
N ALA A 63 -21.82 -16.44 -12.47
CA ALA A 63 -21.76 -16.10 -13.87
C ALA A 63 -21.45 -17.31 -14.78
N GLN A 64 -20.81 -18.38 -14.29
CA GLN A 64 -20.63 -19.62 -15.06
C GLN A 64 -20.40 -20.87 -14.18
N GLU A 65 -21.06 -21.98 -14.52
CA GLU A 65 -20.81 -23.30 -13.92
C GLU A 65 -19.41 -23.84 -14.31
N ASN A 66 -18.70 -24.45 -13.35
CA ASN A 66 -17.35 -25.02 -13.51
C ASN A 66 -16.25 -24.00 -13.89
N ILE A 67 -16.45 -22.72 -13.59
CA ILE A 67 -15.41 -21.71 -13.77
C ILE A 67 -14.21 -21.93 -12.84
N LEU A 68 -13.00 -21.73 -13.35
CA LEU A 68 -11.77 -21.82 -12.58
C LEU A 68 -11.60 -20.55 -11.72
N ILE A 69 -11.79 -20.67 -10.41
CA ILE A 69 -11.71 -19.53 -9.48
C ILE A 69 -10.25 -19.32 -9.03
N PRO A 70 -9.72 -18.09 -9.09
CA PRO A 70 -8.40 -17.79 -8.55
C PRO A 70 -8.29 -18.12 -7.05
N CYS A 71 -7.19 -18.77 -6.68
CA CYS A 71 -6.88 -19.12 -5.30
C CYS A 71 -6.11 -18.00 -4.59
N PHE A 72 -5.33 -17.23 -5.35
CA PHE A 72 -4.46 -16.18 -4.85
C PHE A 72 -4.94 -14.81 -5.36
N TRP A 73 -4.98 -13.82 -4.46
CA TRP A 73 -5.53 -12.50 -4.75
C TRP A 73 -4.56 -11.44 -4.27
N ARG A 74 -4.34 -10.44 -5.12
CA ARG A 74 -3.60 -9.20 -4.82
C ARG A 74 -4.43 -8.03 -5.32
N PHE A 75 -4.43 -6.94 -4.57
CA PHE A 75 -5.24 -5.76 -4.85
C PHE A 75 -4.34 -4.54 -5.03
N THR A 76 -4.65 -3.73 -6.04
CA THR A 76 -4.04 -2.43 -6.30
C THR A 76 -5.12 -1.43 -6.66
N ASP A 77 -4.80 -0.15 -6.61
CA ASP A 77 -5.66 0.93 -7.12
C ASP A 77 -5.30 1.36 -8.54
N ALA A 78 -4.19 0.85 -9.07
CA ALA A 78 -3.82 0.96 -10.48
C ALA A 78 -2.95 -0.24 -10.87
N LEU A 79 -3.32 -0.96 -11.94
CA LEU A 79 -2.45 -1.98 -12.52
C LEU A 79 -1.27 -1.32 -13.27
N PRO A 80 -0.04 -1.86 -13.16
CA PRO A 80 1.14 -1.28 -13.79
C PRO A 80 1.23 -1.67 -15.27
N TYR A 81 0.29 -1.16 -16.07
CA TYR A 81 0.35 -1.30 -17.50
C TYR A 81 1.51 -0.49 -18.08
N ASN A 82 2.26 -1.10 -18.99
CA ASN A 82 3.19 -0.35 -19.81
C ASN A 82 2.44 0.49 -20.87
N ILE A 83 3.19 1.30 -21.64
CA ILE A 83 2.65 2.16 -22.71
C ILE A 83 1.86 1.38 -23.79
N GLN A 84 2.02 0.05 -23.86
CA GLN A 84 1.29 -0.84 -24.77
C GLN A 84 0.09 -1.54 -24.10
N SER A 85 -0.35 -1.08 -22.93
CA SER A 85 -1.40 -1.73 -22.14
C SER A 85 -1.12 -3.20 -21.85
N LYS A 86 0.16 -3.56 -21.65
CA LYS A 86 0.56 -4.90 -21.23
C LYS A 86 1.09 -4.87 -19.81
N ILE A 87 0.62 -5.81 -19.00
CA ILE A 87 1.23 -6.13 -17.72
C ILE A 87 2.51 -6.90 -17.94
N ASN A 88 3.55 -6.49 -17.21
CA ASN A 88 4.85 -7.13 -17.23
C ASN A 88 4.81 -8.40 -16.37
N LYS A 89 4.99 -9.59 -16.97
CA LYS A 89 4.89 -10.87 -16.26
C LYS A 89 5.87 -10.98 -15.07
N PRO A 90 7.15 -10.60 -15.19
CA PRO A 90 8.06 -10.46 -14.05
C PRO A 90 7.52 -9.60 -12.89
N GLU A 91 6.80 -8.52 -13.19
CA GLU A 91 6.21 -7.65 -12.16
C GLU A 91 5.01 -8.32 -11.49
N PHE A 92 4.15 -8.97 -12.27
CA PHE A 92 3.10 -9.83 -11.71
C PHE A 92 3.68 -10.90 -10.80
N ASP A 93 4.71 -11.63 -11.24
CA ASP A 93 5.32 -12.70 -10.44
C ASP A 93 5.87 -12.12 -9.13
N ARG A 94 6.55 -10.97 -9.19
CA ARG A 94 7.06 -10.28 -8.01
C ARG A 94 5.96 -9.94 -7.00
N THR A 95 4.83 -9.41 -7.43
CA THR A 95 3.67 -9.09 -6.56
C THR A 95 3.15 -10.31 -5.78
N PHE A 96 3.31 -11.52 -6.31
CA PHE A 96 2.89 -12.75 -5.62
C PHE A 96 4.01 -13.45 -4.84
N LEU A 97 5.28 -13.08 -5.07
CA LEU A 97 6.44 -13.69 -4.41
C LEU A 97 7.01 -12.83 -3.27
N GLU A 98 6.82 -11.51 -3.32
CA GLU A 98 7.33 -10.57 -2.34
C GLU A 98 6.19 -9.94 -1.52
N ASP A 99 6.46 -9.68 -0.24
CA ASP A 99 5.56 -8.92 0.62
C ASP A 99 5.75 -7.42 0.39
N CYS A 100 4.66 -6.69 0.18
CA CYS A 100 4.64 -5.24 0.14
C CYS A 100 4.78 -4.69 1.56
N LYS A 101 5.92 -4.04 1.88
CA LYS A 101 6.24 -3.54 3.23
C LYS A 101 6.35 -2.00 3.32
N ASP A 102 6.52 -1.36 2.17
CA ASP A 102 6.83 0.06 2.07
C ASP A 102 5.65 0.81 1.44
N PRO A 103 5.51 2.11 1.70
CA PRO A 103 4.51 2.91 1.03
C PRO A 103 4.96 3.21 -0.40
N ILE A 104 4.01 3.55 -1.26
CA ILE A 104 4.32 4.03 -2.62
C ILE A 104 4.69 5.50 -2.51
N TRP A 105 5.98 5.83 -2.61
CA TRP A 105 6.46 7.21 -2.64
C TRP A 105 6.23 7.84 -4.01
N LEU A 106 5.43 8.92 -4.04
CA LEU A 106 4.99 9.60 -5.26
C LEU A 106 5.85 10.83 -5.58
N GLU A 107 6.28 11.56 -4.55
CA GLU A 107 7.07 12.78 -4.70
C GLU A 107 7.99 12.99 -3.52
N GLU A 108 9.20 13.49 -3.77
CA GLU A 108 10.14 13.95 -2.74
C GLU A 108 10.67 15.33 -3.09
N LYS A 109 10.60 16.26 -2.14
CA LYS A 109 11.08 17.64 -2.26
C LYS A 109 12.04 17.96 -1.12
N ARG A 110 13.11 18.68 -1.46
CA ARG A 110 14.10 19.19 -0.51
C ARG A 110 14.17 20.71 -0.65
N LYS A 111 14.11 21.43 0.46
CA LYS A 111 14.27 22.88 0.50
C LYS A 111 14.93 23.29 1.81
N ASP A 112 16.16 23.78 1.72
CA ASP A 112 16.98 24.13 2.90
C ASP A 112 17.04 22.93 3.88
N ASN A 113 16.64 23.16 5.13
CA ASN A 113 16.56 22.12 6.16
C ASN A 113 15.16 21.50 6.30
N THR A 114 14.31 21.63 5.29
CA THR A 114 12.96 21.05 5.27
C THR A 114 12.84 20.07 4.12
N PHE A 115 12.30 18.89 4.40
CA PHE A 115 12.08 17.83 3.44
C PHE A 115 10.63 17.42 3.48
N ARG A 116 10.08 17.07 2.31
CA ARG A 116 8.69 16.66 2.17
C ARG A 116 8.61 15.47 1.24
N ALA A 117 7.91 14.43 1.65
CA ALA A 117 7.59 13.29 0.80
C ALA A 117 6.07 13.06 0.76
N ILE A 118 5.54 12.79 -0.43
CA ILE A 118 4.15 12.32 -0.61
C ILE A 118 4.21 10.81 -0.77
N GLY A 119 3.50 10.09 0.08
CA GLY A 119 3.36 8.64 0.01
C GLY A 119 1.91 8.21 -0.12
N LYS A 120 1.69 6.96 -0.53
CA LYS A 120 0.39 6.29 -0.53
C LYS A 120 0.50 4.94 0.15
N VAL A 121 -0.47 4.59 0.99
CA VAL A 121 -0.55 3.27 1.62
C VAL A 121 -1.03 2.24 0.58
N PRO A 122 -0.26 1.19 0.27
CA PRO A 122 -0.67 0.14 -0.65
C PRO A 122 -1.89 -0.62 -0.12
N LEU A 123 -2.75 -1.09 -1.02
CA LEU A 123 -3.89 -1.94 -0.66
C LEU A 123 -3.48 -3.32 -0.13
N ASP A 124 -2.32 -3.81 -0.56
CA ASP A 124 -1.79 -5.13 -0.24
C ASP A 124 -0.60 -5.10 0.72
N LEU A 125 -0.41 -3.98 1.44
CA LEU A 125 0.60 -3.86 2.47
C LEU A 125 0.45 -5.01 3.48
N VAL A 126 1.53 -5.79 3.65
CA VAL A 126 1.51 -7.07 4.40
C VAL A 126 1.01 -6.92 5.83
N TYR A 127 1.21 -5.73 6.42
CA TYR A 127 0.83 -5.43 7.80
C TYR A 127 -0.66 -5.22 8.00
N LEU A 128 -1.48 -5.12 6.94
CA LEU A 128 -2.91 -4.79 7.04
C LEU A 128 -3.81 -6.00 7.31
N GLN A 129 -3.40 -7.21 6.91
CA GLN A 129 -4.28 -8.38 6.89
C GLN A 129 -4.73 -8.80 8.30
N ASP A 130 -3.85 -8.65 9.29
CA ASP A 130 -4.11 -9.02 10.69
C ASP A 130 -4.21 -7.80 11.63
N HIS A 131 -4.09 -6.57 11.12
CA HIS A 131 -4.04 -5.35 11.92
C HIS A 131 -4.92 -4.22 11.35
N PHE A 132 -6.24 -4.26 11.55
CA PHE A 132 -7.05 -5.33 12.12
C PHE A 132 -7.98 -5.88 11.02
N ALA A 133 -8.39 -7.15 11.11
CA ALA A 133 -9.12 -7.81 10.02
C ALA A 133 -10.35 -7.03 9.50
N GLU A 134 -11.11 -6.37 10.39
CA GLU A 134 -12.29 -5.56 10.06
C GLU A 134 -12.01 -4.05 10.04
N PHE A 135 -10.80 -3.64 10.43
CA PHE A 135 -10.39 -2.24 10.47
C PHE A 135 -8.89 -2.13 10.14
N PRO A 136 -8.52 -2.33 8.85
CA PRO A 136 -7.12 -2.34 8.43
C PRO A 136 -6.51 -0.95 8.60
N LEU A 137 -5.38 -0.88 9.31
CA LEU A 137 -4.62 0.34 9.54
C LEU A 137 -3.13 0.04 9.69
N VAL A 138 -2.31 0.99 9.25
CA VAL A 138 -0.85 0.89 9.36
C VAL A 138 -0.43 0.91 10.83
N PRO A 139 0.29 -0.10 11.34
CA PRO A 139 0.78 -0.06 12.71
C PRO A 139 1.72 1.13 12.92
N GLY A 140 1.62 1.82 14.07
CA GLY A 140 2.44 3.00 14.34
C GLY A 140 3.96 2.77 14.26
N VAL A 141 4.42 1.54 14.54
CA VAL A 141 5.83 1.16 14.35
C VAL A 141 6.26 1.09 12.89
N VAL A 142 5.35 0.72 11.99
CA VAL A 142 5.56 0.72 10.53
C VAL A 142 5.57 2.15 10.01
N GLU A 143 4.67 3.02 10.50
CA GLU A 143 4.72 4.46 10.18
C GLU A 143 6.08 5.07 10.56
N LEU A 144 6.63 4.71 11.73
CA LEU A 144 7.95 5.17 12.16
C LEU A 144 9.09 4.60 11.31
N GLN A 145 8.98 3.35 10.88
CA GLN A 145 9.95 2.77 9.95
C GLN A 145 10.05 3.63 8.67
N TRP A 146 8.91 3.95 8.05
CA TRP A 146 8.86 4.79 6.85
C TRP A 146 9.42 6.20 7.09
N VAL A 147 9.14 6.77 8.27
CA VAL A 147 9.73 8.07 8.69
C VAL A 147 11.25 7.97 8.72
N PHE A 148 11.81 6.93 9.33
CA PHE A 148 13.26 6.79 9.48
C PHE A 148 13.97 6.46 8.18
N GLU A 149 13.36 5.66 7.33
CA GLU A 149 13.86 5.42 5.96
C GLU A 149 13.95 6.74 5.19
N GLN A 150 12.93 7.60 5.29
CA GLN A 150 12.96 8.91 4.64
C GLN A 150 13.91 9.91 5.30
N ILE A 151 14.09 9.85 6.63
CA ILE A 151 15.15 10.61 7.29
C ILE A 151 16.52 10.20 6.73
N ALA A 152 16.81 8.90 6.69
CA ALA A 152 18.08 8.38 6.17
C ALA A 152 18.30 8.71 4.69
N LYS A 153 17.23 8.77 3.88
CA LYS A 153 17.30 9.09 2.44
C LYS A 153 17.45 10.58 2.15
N LEU A 154 16.75 11.43 2.90
CA LEU A 154 16.59 12.86 2.58
C LEU A 154 17.50 13.79 3.38
N VAL A 155 17.84 13.44 4.63
CA VAL A 155 18.65 14.29 5.51
C VAL A 155 20.15 14.13 5.16
N PRO A 156 20.91 15.23 4.95
CA PRO A 156 22.29 15.19 4.46
C PRO A 156 23.32 14.47 5.34
N GLN A 157 22.97 14.13 6.59
CA GLN A 157 23.85 13.41 7.51
C GLN A 157 23.21 12.08 7.92
N PRO A 158 23.83 10.95 7.58
CA PRO A 158 23.36 9.64 8.02
C PRO A 158 23.73 9.48 9.49
N SER A 159 22.74 9.61 10.35
CA SER A 159 22.89 9.40 11.78
C SER A 159 21.83 8.43 12.28
N ILE A 160 22.23 7.50 13.14
CA ILE A 160 21.32 6.54 13.76
C ILE A 160 20.39 7.31 14.69
N CYS A 161 19.08 7.06 14.60
CA CYS A 161 18.15 7.61 15.58
C CYS A 161 18.42 6.98 16.96
N SER A 162 18.78 7.80 17.94
CA SER A 162 19.05 7.33 19.31
C SER A 162 17.77 7.12 20.12
N HIS A 163 16.83 8.07 20.04
CA HIS A 163 15.53 8.03 20.69
C HIS A 163 14.57 9.02 20.03
N ILE A 164 13.28 8.91 20.38
CA ILE A 164 12.22 9.79 19.88
C ILE A 164 11.66 10.59 21.05
N ASP A 165 11.71 11.92 20.92
CA ASP A 165 11.01 12.85 21.81
C ASP A 165 9.61 13.13 21.28
N LYS A 166 8.63 13.33 22.18
CA LYS A 166 7.29 13.85 21.87
C LYS A 166 6.51 13.05 20.82
N LEU A 167 6.71 11.74 20.75
CA LEU A 167 5.98 10.85 19.83
C LEU A 167 4.48 10.86 20.15
N LYS A 168 3.65 11.08 19.13
CA LYS A 168 2.18 11.02 19.22
C LYS A 168 1.59 10.40 17.96
N PHE A 169 0.67 9.46 18.17
CA PHE A 169 -0.25 8.94 17.15
C PHE A 169 -1.65 9.53 17.43
N GLN A 170 -2.32 10.04 16.41
CA GLN A 170 -3.57 10.82 16.54
C GLN A 170 -4.66 10.34 15.59
N LYS A 171 -4.35 10.22 14.30
CA LYS A 171 -5.22 9.64 13.26
C LYS A 171 -4.57 8.41 12.66
N PHE A 172 -5.38 7.54 12.06
CA PHE A 172 -4.93 6.30 11.43
C PHE A 172 -4.56 6.54 9.97
N LEU A 173 -3.47 5.91 9.53
CA LEU A 173 -3.22 5.63 8.12
C LEU A 173 -3.89 4.30 7.74
N ARG A 174 -4.67 4.30 6.66
CA ARG A 174 -5.47 3.18 6.16
C ARG A 174 -5.12 2.88 4.70
N PRO A 175 -5.51 1.70 4.18
CA PRO A 175 -5.29 1.36 2.77
C PRO A 175 -5.75 2.48 1.82
N ALA A 176 -4.99 2.70 0.74
CA ALA A 176 -5.19 3.77 -0.26
C ALA A 176 -4.97 5.21 0.23
N ASP A 177 -4.79 5.46 1.52
CA ASP A 177 -4.57 6.83 2.01
C ASP A 177 -3.32 7.42 1.38
N GLN A 178 -3.47 8.62 0.82
CA GLN A 178 -2.35 9.45 0.44
C GLN A 178 -1.96 10.36 1.61
N PHE A 179 -0.69 10.35 1.96
CA PHE A 179 -0.16 11.07 3.11
C PHE A 179 1.04 11.93 2.75
N VAL A 180 1.31 12.91 3.60
CA VAL A 180 2.47 13.78 3.50
C VAL A 180 3.33 13.59 4.73
N LEU A 181 4.58 13.20 4.51
CA LEU A 181 5.64 13.24 5.50
C LEU A 181 6.40 14.57 5.37
N SER A 182 6.40 15.36 6.43
CA SER A 182 7.20 16.57 6.56
C SER A 182 8.31 16.35 7.58
N LEU A 183 9.54 16.68 7.20
CA LEU A 183 10.74 16.58 8.03
C LEU A 183 11.41 17.96 8.13
N LYS A 184 11.85 18.34 9.33
CA LYS A 184 12.64 19.55 9.55
C LYS A 184 13.90 19.21 10.33
N TRP A 185 15.05 19.43 9.70
CA TRP A 185 16.36 19.17 10.27
C TRP A 185 16.89 20.38 11.05
N ASP A 186 17.30 20.15 12.29
CA ASP A 186 18.04 21.08 13.12
C ASP A 186 19.46 20.53 13.29
N GLU A 187 20.35 20.94 12.38
CA GLU A 187 21.74 20.48 12.33
C GLU A 187 22.49 20.76 13.63
N VAL A 188 22.29 21.94 14.22
CA VAL A 188 22.99 22.37 15.43
C VAL A 188 22.61 21.47 16.62
N LYS A 189 21.37 21.01 16.68
CA LYS A 189 20.87 20.15 17.77
C LYS A 189 20.91 18.66 17.46
N GLY A 190 21.22 18.26 16.22
CA GLY A 190 21.13 16.87 15.80
C GLY A 190 19.71 16.32 15.86
N LYS A 191 18.68 17.10 15.51
CA LYS A 191 17.27 16.67 15.63
C LYS A 191 16.47 16.81 14.34
N VAL A 192 15.65 15.82 14.03
CA VAL A 192 14.63 15.90 12.96
C VAL A 192 13.24 15.96 13.60
N THR A 193 12.52 17.05 13.40
CA THR A 193 11.07 17.07 13.68
C THR A 193 10.34 16.44 12.50
N PHE A 194 9.47 15.47 12.76
CA PHE A 194 8.69 14.79 11.73
C PHE A 194 7.19 14.89 11.99
N GLN A 195 6.42 14.90 10.90
CA GLN A 195 4.96 14.90 10.91
C GLN A 195 4.42 14.17 9.69
N LEU A 196 3.60 13.14 9.92
CA LEU A 196 2.75 12.48 8.94
C LEU A 196 1.36 13.08 9.00
N THR A 197 0.82 13.47 7.84
CA THR A 197 -0.53 14.06 7.73
C THR A 197 -1.32 13.46 6.57
N ILE A 198 -2.64 13.37 6.74
CA ILE A 198 -3.62 13.07 5.69
C ILE A 198 -4.62 14.22 5.69
N ASN A 199 -4.90 14.83 4.55
CA ASN A 199 -5.84 15.96 4.46
C ASN A 199 -5.60 17.04 5.54
N GLU A 200 -4.32 17.36 5.78
CA GLU A 200 -3.84 18.30 6.81
C GLU A 200 -4.07 17.88 8.29
N GLU A 201 -4.75 16.76 8.54
CA GLU A 201 -4.85 16.17 9.87
C GLU A 201 -3.61 15.34 10.19
N VAL A 202 -3.13 15.43 11.44
CA VAL A 202 -1.92 14.72 11.88
C VAL A 202 -2.23 13.26 12.21
N CYS A 203 -1.52 12.33 11.58
CA CYS A 203 -1.55 10.91 11.92
C CYS A 203 -0.48 10.59 12.97
N CYS A 204 0.76 10.95 12.68
CA CYS A 204 1.91 10.70 13.56
C CYS A 204 2.85 11.91 13.58
N SER A 205 3.43 12.21 14.73
CA SER A 205 4.42 13.27 14.86
C SER A 205 5.40 13.01 15.98
N GLY A 206 6.59 13.60 15.88
CA GLY A 206 7.60 13.48 16.91
C GLY A 206 8.89 14.20 16.54
N VAL A 207 9.91 14.00 17.36
CA VAL A 207 11.26 14.53 17.13
C VAL A 207 12.26 13.39 17.28
N ALA A 208 12.87 13.00 16.17
CA ALA A 208 13.97 12.05 16.16
C ALA A 208 15.26 12.74 16.61
N VAL A 209 15.92 12.19 17.63
CA VAL A 209 17.23 12.66 18.08
C VAL A 209 18.30 11.77 17.48
N LEU A 210 19.13 12.36 16.62
CA LEU A 210 20.15 11.64 15.89
C LEU A 210 21.44 11.53 16.71
N ALA A 211 22.05 10.35 16.72
CA ALA A 211 23.35 10.14 17.33
C ALA A 211 24.43 10.90 16.54
N GLY A 212 25.27 11.64 17.25
CA GLY A 212 26.46 12.31 16.70
C GLY A 212 27.62 11.36 16.45
#